data_AF-A0A1I3MLA5-F1
#
_entry.id   AF-A0A1I3MLA5-F1
#
_cell.length_a   1.000
_cell.length_b   1.000
_cell.length_c   1.000
_cell.angle_alpha   90.00
_cell.angle_beta   90.00
_cell.angle_gamma   90.00
#
_symmetry.space_group_name_H-M   'P 1'
#
loop_
_entity.id
_entity.type
_entity.pdbx_description
1 polymer ?
#
loop_
_entity_poly.entity_id
_entity_poly.type
_entity_poly.pdbx_seq_one_letter_code
_entity_poly.pdbx_strand_id
1 'polypeptide(L)'
;MLTDVALPLVLLGLAAWVVPWLLSKLLPEGVGWLFVIALLSACLLALIAAGGFYVLYGDAGDVILSAAPWHFLLLSTKAALIWAPVMILSVANLPRGWKEAVW
;
A
#
# COMPACT_ATOMS: atom_id res chain seq x y z
N MET A 1 3.13 6.85 -22.95
CA MET A 1 3.64 5.47 -22.74
C MET A 1 4.48 5.37 -21.47
N LEU A 2 5.68 5.96 -21.42
CA LEU A 2 6.52 5.88 -20.22
C LEU A 2 5.90 6.62 -19.03
N THR A 3 5.36 7.83 -19.24
CA THR A 3 4.67 8.61 -18.20
C THR A 3 3.43 7.93 -17.65
N ASP A 4 2.62 7.34 -18.54
CA ASP A 4 1.30 6.80 -18.18
C ASP A 4 1.38 5.52 -17.35
N VAL A 5 2.52 4.81 -17.44
CA VAL A 5 2.78 3.57 -16.68
C VAL A 5 3.80 3.78 -15.58
N ALA A 6 4.91 4.47 -15.86
CA ALA A 6 5.98 4.65 -14.88
C ALA A 6 5.55 5.57 -13.75
N LEU A 7 4.78 6.63 -14.01
CA LEU A 7 4.36 7.55 -12.95
C LEU A 7 3.48 6.85 -11.91
N PRO A 8 2.38 6.14 -12.26
CA PRO A 8 1.60 5.40 -11.28
C PRO A 8 2.41 4.36 -10.53
N LEU A 9 3.32 3.66 -11.22
CA LEU A 9 4.14 2.60 -10.62
C LEU A 9 5.14 3.16 -9.60
N VAL A 10 5.80 4.28 -9.92
CA VAL A 10 6.72 4.97 -9.01
C VAL A 10 5.96 5.54 -7.81
N LEU A 11 4.81 6.19 -8.05
CA LEU A 11 3.99 6.72 -6.96
C LEU A 11 3.51 5.62 -6.02
N LEU A 12 3.11 4.47 -6.55
CA LEU A 12 2.68 3.34 -5.75
C LEU A 12 3.83 2.69 -4.96
N GLY A 13 5.01 2.58 -5.56
CA GLY A 13 6.22 2.13 -4.87
C GLY A 13 6.64 3.07 -3.74
N LEU A 14 6.58 4.39 -3.97
CA LEU A 14 6.83 5.40 -2.94
C LEU A 14 5.80 5.32 -1.82
N ALA A 15 4.51 5.18 -2.16
CA ALA A 15 3.47 4.99 -1.15
C ALA A 15 3.72 3.74 -0.30
N ALA A 16 4.15 2.64 -0.92
CA ALA A 16 4.47 1.38 -0.23
C ALA A 16 5.60 1.52 0.80
N TRP A 17 6.49 2.50 0.60
CA TRP A 17 7.54 2.83 1.55
C TRP A 17 7.10 3.85 2.60
N VAL A 18 6.44 4.92 2.17
CA VAL A 18 6.04 6.04 3.04
C VAL A 18 4.94 5.65 4.01
N VAL A 19 3.96 4.84 3.59
CA VAL A 19 2.80 4.47 4.42
C VAL A 19 3.22 3.71 5.69
N PRO A 20 4.00 2.61 5.63
CA PRO A 20 4.48 1.92 6.83
C PRO A 20 5.29 2.83 7.74
N TRP A 21 6.14 3.69 7.16
CA TRP A 21 6.97 4.63 7.92
C TRP A 21 6.16 5.71 8.64
N LEU A 22 5.08 6.22 8.04
CA LEU A 22 4.18 7.15 8.70
C LEU A 22 3.43 6.47 9.84
N LEU A 23 2.90 5.27 9.61
CA LEU A 23 2.20 4.50 10.64
C LEU A 23 3.11 4.15 11.82
N SER A 24 4.39 3.84 11.57
CA SER A 24 5.35 3.52 12.63
C SER A 24 5.68 4.71 13.54
N LYS A 25 5.39 5.95 13.12
CA LYS A 25 5.55 7.13 13.99
C LYS A 25 4.36 7.33 14.93
N LEU A 26 3.22 6.77 14.57
CA LEU A 26 1.95 6.93 15.30
C LEU A 26 1.69 5.74 16.23
N LEU A 27 2.18 4.56 15.87
CA LEU A 27 1.95 3.31 16.58
C LEU A 27 3.17 2.90 17.42
N PRO A 28 2.97 2.16 18.53
CA PRO A 28 4.07 1.69 19.38
C PRO A 28 5.01 0.71 18.67
N GLU A 29 6.21 0.55 19.22
CA GLU A 29 7.13 -0.52 18.82
C GLU A 29 6.72 -1.87 19.44
N GLY A 30 6.99 -2.97 18.73
CA GLY A 30 6.77 -4.34 19.20
C GLY A 30 6.36 -5.29 18.08
N VAL A 31 6.61 -6.60 18.25
CA VAL A 31 6.32 -7.62 17.22
C VAL A 31 4.84 -7.61 16.83
N GLY A 32 3.93 -7.57 17.81
CA GLY A 32 2.49 -7.48 17.57
C GLY A 32 2.10 -6.21 16.80
N TRP A 33 2.71 -5.07 17.15
CA TRP A 33 2.45 -3.80 16.46
C TRP A 33 3.00 -3.77 15.04
N LEU A 34 4.08 -4.51 14.73
CA LEU A 34 4.55 -4.65 13.34
C LEU A 34 3.49 -5.34 12.46
N PHE A 35 2.82 -6.37 12.96
CA PHE A 35 1.72 -7.01 12.22
C PHE A 35 0.54 -6.04 12.02
N VAL A 36 0.22 -5.22 13.02
CA VAL A 36 -0.83 -4.18 12.90
C VAL A 36 -0.42 -3.13 11.86
N ILE A 37 0.83 -2.65 11.89
CA ILE A 37 1.36 -1.70 10.91
C ILE A 37 1.31 -2.31 9.50
N ALA A 38 1.70 -3.58 9.34
CA ALA A 38 1.66 -4.27 8.06
C ALA A 38 0.22 -4.38 7.52
N LEU A 39 -0.74 -4.76 8.36
CA LEU A 39 -2.14 -4.89 7.98
C LEU A 39 -2.73 -3.53 7.58
N LEU A 40 -2.53 -2.49 8.40
CA LEU A 40 -3.01 -1.14 8.12
C LEU A 40 -2.36 -0.57 6.85
N SER A 41 -1.05 -0.83 6.65
CA SER A 41 -0.35 -0.43 5.43
C SER A 41 -0.95 -1.10 4.20
N ALA A 42 -1.21 -2.41 4.25
CA ALA A 42 -1.82 -3.15 3.15
C ALA A 42 -3.22 -2.62 2.82
N CYS A 43 -4.05 -2.34 3.83
CA CYS A 43 -5.37 -1.73 3.63
C CYS A 43 -5.27 -0.33 3.00
N LEU A 44 -4.39 0.53 3.50
CA LEU A 44 -4.20 1.88 2.95
C LEU A 44 -3.67 1.83 1.53
N LEU A 45 -2.71 0.96 1.23
CA LEU A 45 -2.15 0.80 -0.12
C LEU A 45 -3.18 0.25 -1.10
N ALA A 46 -4.02 -0.69 -0.68
CA ALA A 46 -5.14 -1.15 -1.49
C ALA A 46 -6.11 0.00 -1.81
N LEU A 47 -6.43 0.85 -0.84
CA LEU A 47 -7.29 2.02 -1.07
C LEU A 47 -6.64 3.08 -1.96
N ILE A 48 -5.36 3.37 -1.76
CA ILE A 48 -4.58 4.31 -2.60
C ILE A 48 -4.53 3.80 -4.04
N ALA A 49 -4.22 2.51 -4.24
CA ALA A 49 -4.17 1.90 -5.56
C ALA A 49 -5.56 1.83 -6.21
N ALA A 50 -6.61 1.48 -5.46
CA ALA A 50 -7.98 1.46 -5.96
C ALA A 50 -8.42 2.85 -6.42
N GLY A 51 -8.17 3.89 -5.62
CA GLY A 51 -8.43 5.28 -6.00
C GLY A 51 -7.61 5.73 -7.20
N GLY A 52 -6.32 5.36 -7.25
CA GLY A 52 -5.45 5.62 -8.40
C GLY A 52 -5.97 4.97 -9.68
N PHE A 53 -6.39 3.71 -9.63
CA PHE A 53 -6.99 3.02 -10.77
C PHE A 53 -8.31 3.65 -11.19
N TYR A 54 -9.18 4.00 -10.25
CA TYR A 54 -10.41 4.72 -10.57
C TYR A 54 -10.13 6.02 -11.33
N VAL A 55 -9.18 6.83 -10.88
CA VAL A 55 -8.76 8.07 -11.58
C VAL A 55 -8.19 7.77 -12.96
N LEU A 56 -7.35 6.73 -13.10
CA LEU A 56 -6.76 6.34 -14.39
C LEU A 56 -7.79 5.83 -15.40
N TYR A 57 -8.94 5.34 -14.94
CA TYR A 57 -10.04 4.92 -15.81
C TYR A 57 -10.85 6.09 -16.37
N GLY A 58 -10.66 7.32 -15.86
CA GLY A 58 -11.32 8.52 -16.34
C GLY A 58 -12.85 8.38 -16.35
N ASP A 59 -13.46 8.73 -17.48
CA ASP A 59 -14.93 8.70 -17.66
C ASP A 59 -15.55 7.31 -17.48
N ALA A 60 -14.78 6.24 -17.67
CA ALA A 60 -15.25 4.88 -17.45
C ALA A 60 -15.29 4.49 -15.95
N GLY A 61 -14.63 5.26 -15.09
CA GLY A 61 -14.50 5.00 -13.66
C GLY A 61 -15.85 4.87 -12.96
N ASP A 62 -16.75 5.83 -13.19
CA ASP A 62 -18.08 5.87 -12.55
C ASP A 62 -19.00 4.75 -13.04
N VAL A 63 -18.91 4.41 -14.33
CA VAL A 63 -19.68 3.31 -14.92
C VAL A 63 -19.25 1.98 -14.32
N ILE A 64 -17.95 1.77 -14.15
CA ILE A 64 -17.42 0.54 -13.55
C ILE A 64 -17.70 0.51 -12.05
N LEU A 65 -17.55 1.63 -11.34
CA LEU A 65 -17.83 1.69 -9.91
C LEU A 65 -19.31 1.40 -9.62
N SER A 66 -20.23 1.89 -10.45
CA SER A 66 -21.66 1.60 -10.29
C SER A 66 -22.03 0.16 -10.64
N ALA A 67 -21.45 -0.41 -11.70
CA ALA A 67 -21.74 -1.78 -12.13
C ALA A 67 -21.03 -2.86 -11.30
N ALA A 68 -19.82 -2.58 -10.81
CA ALA A 68 -18.97 -3.50 -10.07
C ALA A 68 -18.17 -2.73 -9.00
N PRO A 69 -18.79 -2.36 -7.86
CA PRO A 69 -18.15 -1.40 -6.95
C PRO A 69 -16.91 -1.95 -6.21
N TRP A 70 -16.70 -3.26 -6.28
CA TRP A 70 -15.55 -3.96 -5.70
C TRP A 70 -14.41 -4.12 -6.72
N HIS A 71 -14.61 -3.70 -7.98
CA HIS A 71 -13.66 -3.89 -9.07
C HIS A 71 -12.30 -3.28 -8.75
N PHE A 72 -12.25 -2.00 -8.37
CA PHE A 72 -10.99 -1.30 -8.11
C PHE A 72 -10.26 -1.85 -6.89
N LEU A 73 -11.00 -2.30 -5.87
CA LEU A 73 -10.42 -2.94 -4.69
C LEU A 73 -9.81 -4.30 -5.07
N LEU A 74 -10.51 -5.14 -5.82
CA LEU A 74 -9.96 -6.41 -6.30
C LEU A 74 -8.78 -6.21 -7.26
N LEU A 75 -8.84 -5.20 -8.12
CA LEU A 75 -7.75 -4.80 -9.00
C LEU A 75 -6.53 -4.37 -8.18
N SER A 76 -6.72 -3.59 -7.12
CA SER A 76 -5.65 -3.18 -6.20
C SER A 76 -4.98 -4.36 -5.52
N THR A 77 -5.74 -5.38 -5.12
CA THR A 77 -5.21 -6.61 -4.52
C THR A 77 -4.37 -7.40 -5.52
N LYS A 78 -4.77 -7.46 -6.79
CA LYS A 78 -3.95 -8.08 -7.85
C LYS A 78 -2.66 -7.29 -8.09
N ALA A 79 -2.74 -5.96 -8.05
CA ALA A 79 -1.58 -5.08 -8.16
C ALA A 79 -0.63 -5.18 -6.94
N ALA A 80 -1.04 -5.82 -5.85
CA ALA A 80 -0.19 -6.06 -4.67
C ALA A 80 1.08 -6.84 -5.00
N LEU A 81 1.11 -7.62 -6.08
CA LEU A 81 2.33 -8.26 -6.57
C LEU A 81 3.47 -7.26 -6.85
N ILE A 82 3.13 -5.99 -7.12
CA ILE A 82 4.10 -4.92 -7.39
C ILE A 82 4.51 -4.23 -6.09
N TRP A 83 3.54 -3.80 -5.27
CA TRP A 83 3.82 -2.95 -4.12
C TRP A 83 4.06 -3.71 -2.81
N ALA A 84 3.53 -4.93 -2.65
CA ALA A 84 3.65 -5.68 -1.41
C ALA A 84 5.10 -6.03 -1.05
N PRO A 85 6.00 -6.44 -1.99
CA PRO A 85 7.40 -6.67 -1.64
C PRO A 85 8.08 -5.44 -1.05
N VAL A 86 7.84 -4.26 -1.65
CA VAL A 86 8.38 -2.98 -1.15
C VAL A 86 7.82 -2.67 0.23
N MET A 87 6.51 -2.86 0.44
CA MET A 87 5.88 -2.65 1.75
C MET A 87 6.44 -3.60 2.81
N ILE A 88 6.60 -4.89 2.50
CA ILE A 88 7.15 -5.89 3.41
C ILE A 88 8.58 -5.51 3.83
N LEU A 89 9.44 -5.16 2.87
CA LEU A 89 10.79 -4.68 3.16
C LEU A 89 10.78 -3.40 4.00
N SER A 90 9.84 -2.51 3.74
CA SER A 90 9.68 -1.26 4.50
C SER A 90 9.27 -1.53 5.95
N VAL A 91 8.33 -2.45 6.19
CA VAL A 91 7.93 -2.88 7.54
C VAL A 91 9.07 -3.60 8.25
N ALA A 92 9.78 -4.50 7.57
CA ALA A 92 10.89 -5.25 8.13
C ALA A 92 12.05 -4.35 8.58
N ASN A 93 12.19 -3.16 7.98
CA ASN A 93 13.21 -2.17 8.32
C ASN A 93 12.75 -1.15 9.39
N LEU A 94 11.54 -1.29 9.95
CA LEU A 94 11.05 -0.38 10.99
C LEU A 94 11.71 -0.56 12.37
N PRO A 95 12.11 -1.76 12.82
CA PRO A 95 12.73 -1.92 14.13
C PRO A 95 14.08 -1.18 14.22
N ARG A 96 14.11 -0.04 14.92
CA ARG A 96 15.33 0.77 15.08
C ARG A 96 16.12 0.43 16.35
N GLY A 97 15.43 -0.08 17.37
CA GLY A 97 15.96 -0.28 18.72
C GLY A 97 16.16 -1.73 19.15
N TRP A 98 15.88 -2.72 18.28
CA TRP A 98 15.96 -4.14 18.62
C TRP A 98 17.44 -4.58 18.70
N LYS A 99 18.12 -4.20 19.79
CA LYS A 99 19.49 -4.61 20.11
C LYS A 99 19.55 -5.95 20.83
N GLU A 100 18.45 -6.36 21.47
CA GLU A 100 18.30 -7.66 22.12
C GLU A 100 16.97 -8.29 21.69
N ALA A 101 16.98 -9.60 21.45
CA ALA A 101 15.79 -10.37 21.10
C ALA A 101 14.91 -10.51 22.36
N VAL A 102 14.06 -9.53 22.61
CA VAL A 102 13.00 -9.66 23.63
C VAL A 102 11.83 -10.34 22.94
N TRP A 103 11.72 -11.65 23.17
CA TRP A 103 10.63 -12.51 22.71
C TRP A 103 9.34 -12.20 23.46
#